data_AF-A0AA97GDA7-F1
#
_entry.id   AF-A0AA97GDA7-F1
#
_cell.length_a   1.000
_cell.length_b   1.000
_cell.length_c   1.000
_cell.angle_alpha   90.00
_cell.angle_beta   90.00
_cell.angle_gamma   90.00
#
_symmetry.space_group_name_H-M   'P 1'
#
loop_
_entity.id
_entity.type
_entity.pdbx_description
1 polymer ?
#
loop_
_entity_poly.entity_id
_entity_poly.type
_entity_poly.pdbx_seq_one_letter_code
_entity_poly.pdbx_strand_id
1 'polypeptide(L)'
;MSQQRVLMAILVLNGSIATTLRKTLEKDCTRLYQNHFGKHYKLFPIWVEVPRSQAFLAARPSNATTISIGVENDLPNDIRHAFMSEFSELWMKYTGCNKNEIMLTAMDFQAQQDLLKLTQTRIRSSRRPLATLQMIGRLAKSKIFSRHFSTSINF
;
A
#
# COMPACT_ATOMS: atom_id res chain seq x y z
N MET A 1 -11.94 -12.08 19.65
CA MET A 1 -11.34 -10.77 19.36
C MET A 1 -11.51 -10.46 17.88
N SER A 2 -12.03 -9.28 17.53
CA SER A 2 -12.20 -8.85 16.13
C SER A 2 -10.82 -8.57 15.49
N GLN A 3 -10.60 -9.00 14.25
CA GLN A 3 -9.36 -8.68 13.52
C GLN A 3 -9.38 -7.22 13.06
N GLN A 4 -8.37 -6.45 13.45
CA GLN A 4 -8.19 -5.06 12.99
C GLN A 4 -7.55 -5.05 11.60
N ARG A 5 -8.20 -4.39 10.64
CA ARG A 5 -7.69 -4.25 9.27
C ARG A 5 -6.82 -2.99 9.18
N VAL A 6 -5.63 -3.16 8.62
CA VAL A 6 -4.66 -2.07 8.43
C VAL A 6 -4.47 -1.84 6.94
N LEU A 7 -4.70 -0.62 6.47
CA LEU A 7 -4.52 -0.29 5.06
C LEU A 7 -3.03 -0.28 4.72
N MET A 8 -2.67 -0.99 3.64
CA MET A 8 -1.36 -0.94 3.00
C MET A 8 -1.54 -0.49 1.55
N ALA A 9 -1.19 0.75 1.25
CA ALA A 9 -1.21 1.28 -0.12
C ALA A 9 0.14 1.02 -0.80
N ILE A 10 0.11 0.41 -1.98
CA ILE A 10 1.30 -0.03 -2.70
C ILE A 10 1.25 0.54 -4.12
N LEU A 11 2.09 1.53 -4.41
CA LEU A 11 2.21 2.11 -5.74
C LEU A 11 3.35 1.41 -6.47
N VAL A 12 3.02 0.77 -7.59
CA VAL A 12 3.95 0.01 -8.42
C VAL A 12 3.77 0.36 -9.88
N LEU A 13 4.80 0.17 -10.69
CA LEU A 13 4.68 0.31 -12.13
C LEU A 13 3.77 -0.77 -12.73
N ASN A 14 3.03 -0.43 -13.78
CA ASN A 14 2.24 -1.40 -14.55
C ASN A 14 3.10 -2.61 -14.95
N GLY A 15 2.65 -3.80 -14.56
CA GLY A 15 3.31 -5.07 -14.88
C GLY A 15 4.67 -5.30 -14.21
N SER A 16 5.12 -4.45 -13.28
CA SER A 16 6.42 -4.63 -12.61
C SER A 16 6.46 -5.79 -11.61
N ILE A 17 5.31 -6.13 -11.01
CA ILE A 17 5.20 -7.23 -10.05
C ILE A 17 4.14 -8.20 -10.55
N ALA A 18 4.57 -9.45 -10.79
CA ALA A 18 3.73 -10.54 -11.24
C ALA A 18 2.62 -10.86 -10.22
N THR A 19 1.43 -11.21 -10.70
CA THR A 19 0.25 -11.50 -9.87
C THR A 19 0.49 -12.63 -8.84
N THR A 20 1.30 -13.63 -9.18
CA THR A 20 1.69 -14.70 -8.26
C THR A 20 2.57 -14.18 -7.12
N LEU A 21 3.52 -13.31 -7.44
CA LEU A 21 4.40 -12.67 -6.46
C LEU A 21 3.63 -11.75 -5.52
N ARG A 22 2.61 -11.03 -6.01
CA ARG A 22 1.74 -10.18 -5.17
C ARG A 22 1.13 -10.98 -4.02
N LYS A 23 0.57 -12.17 -4.27
CA LYS A 23 0.01 -13.02 -3.21
C LYS A 23 1.02 -13.38 -2.14
N THR A 24 2.22 -13.75 -2.56
CA THR A 24 3.31 -14.11 -1.66
C THR A 24 3.70 -12.90 -0.80
N LEU A 25 3.88 -11.73 -1.43
CA LEU A 25 4.14 -10.47 -0.73
C LEU A 25 3.04 -10.13 0.27
N GLU A 26 1.76 -10.18 -0.12
CA GLU A 26 0.64 -9.88 0.77
C GLU A 26 0.64 -10.78 2.01
N LYS A 27 0.83 -12.09 1.81
CA LYS A 27 0.87 -13.08 2.90
C LYS A 27 2.05 -12.82 3.84
N ASP A 28 3.24 -12.66 3.28
CA ASP A 28 4.46 -12.58 4.06
C ASP A 28 4.62 -11.21 4.74
N CYS A 29 4.20 -10.14 4.09
CA CYS A 29 4.09 -8.81 4.71
C CYS A 29 3.07 -8.83 5.86
N THR A 30 1.92 -9.52 5.70
CA THR A 30 0.94 -9.65 6.78
C THR A 30 1.54 -10.41 7.97
N ARG A 31 2.25 -11.51 7.72
CA ARG A 31 2.91 -12.28 8.77
C ARG A 31 3.97 -11.44 9.48
N LEU A 32 4.81 -10.72 8.74
CA LEU A 32 5.81 -9.83 9.31
C LEU A 32 5.16 -8.76 10.20
N TYR A 33 4.12 -8.10 9.70
CA TYR A 33 3.38 -7.10 10.46
C TYR A 33 2.79 -7.68 11.76
N GLN A 34 2.22 -8.89 11.69
CA GLN A 34 1.69 -9.58 12.88
C GLN A 34 2.77 -9.98 13.88
N ASN A 35 4.01 -10.22 13.45
CA ASN A 35 5.11 -10.51 14.35
C ASN A 35 5.54 -9.27 15.15
N HIS A 36 5.52 -8.10 14.51
CA HIS A 36 5.88 -6.83 15.15
C HIS A 36 4.75 -6.28 16.04
N PHE A 37 3.50 -6.34 15.58
CA PHE A 37 2.38 -5.61 16.20
C PHE A 37 1.28 -6.52 16.76
N GLY A 38 1.36 -7.83 16.52
CA GLY A 38 0.44 -8.83 17.07
C GLY A 38 -0.53 -9.44 16.06
N LYS A 39 -0.98 -10.67 16.35
CA LYS A 39 -1.78 -11.53 15.47
C LYS A 39 -3.21 -11.04 15.19
N HIS A 40 -3.69 -10.04 15.93
CA HIS A 40 -5.02 -9.47 15.75
C HIS A 40 -5.09 -8.51 14.55
N TYR A 41 -3.94 -8.05 14.04
CA TYR A 41 -3.87 -7.24 12.83
C TYR A 41 -3.94 -8.07 11.55
N LYS A 42 -4.50 -7.49 10.50
CA LYS A 42 -4.46 -8.02 9.14
C LYS A 42 -4.25 -6.89 8.15
N LEU A 43 -3.20 -7.00 7.32
CA LEU A 43 -2.98 -6.02 6.26
C LEU A 43 -4.08 -6.15 5.19
N PHE A 44 -4.51 -5.00 4.70
CA PHE A 44 -5.42 -4.83 3.59
C PHE A 44 -4.66 -4.12 2.45
N PRO A 45 -3.98 -4.88 1.58
CA PRO A 45 -3.20 -4.35 0.48
C PRO A 45 -4.11 -3.75 -0.61
N ILE A 46 -3.78 -2.54 -1.04
CA ILE A 46 -4.34 -1.91 -2.24
C ILE A 46 -3.18 -1.61 -3.18
N TRP A 47 -3.16 -2.30 -4.32
CA TRP A 47 -2.20 -2.09 -5.38
C TRP A 47 -2.66 -0.93 -6.27
N VAL A 48 -1.79 0.04 -6.49
CA VAL A 48 -2.03 1.18 -7.36
C VAL A 48 -1.00 1.08 -8.48
N GLU A 49 -1.47 0.79 -9.68
CA GLU A 49 -0.63 0.64 -10.85
C GLU A 49 -0.43 2.00 -11.54
N VAL A 50 0.84 2.36 -11.71
CA VAL A 50 1.29 3.60 -12.33
C VAL A 50 1.89 3.27 -13.70
N PRO A 51 1.44 3.92 -14.79
CA PRO A 51 2.09 3.77 -16.08
C PRO A 51 3.57 4.12 -16.01
N ARG A 52 4.42 3.37 -16.71
CA ARG A 52 5.88 3.57 -16.72
C ARG A 52 6.28 4.99 -17.17
N SER A 53 5.48 5.61 -18.02
CA SER A 53 5.67 6.99 -18.48
C SER A 53 5.29 8.07 -17.46
N GLN A 54 4.81 7.69 -16.27
CA GLN A 54 4.32 8.61 -15.23
C GLN A 54 5.03 8.45 -13.88
N ALA A 55 6.06 7.61 -13.79
CA ALA A 55 6.86 7.44 -12.59
C ALA A 55 8.26 8.00 -12.81
N PHE A 56 8.61 9.05 -12.05
CA PHE A 56 9.91 9.68 -12.11
C PHE A 56 10.54 9.79 -10.72
N LEU A 57 11.85 9.59 -10.66
CA LEU A 57 12.69 9.78 -9.48
C LEU A 57 13.95 10.52 -9.93
N ALA A 58 14.33 11.59 -9.23
CA ALA A 58 15.45 12.46 -9.62
C ALA A 58 15.37 12.92 -11.10
N ALA A 59 14.17 13.34 -11.54
CA ALA A 59 13.87 13.78 -12.90
C ALA A 59 14.13 12.73 -14.01
N ARG A 60 14.20 11.44 -13.66
CA ARG A 60 14.39 10.33 -14.60
C ARG A 60 13.30 9.27 -14.41
N PRO A 61 12.97 8.48 -15.45
CA PRO A 61 12.06 7.35 -15.31
C PRO A 61 12.49 6.45 -14.14
N SER A 62 11.53 6.07 -13.30
CA SER A 62 11.77 5.35 -12.06
C SER A 62 11.14 3.98 -12.08
N ASN A 63 11.83 2.99 -11.50
CA ASN A 63 11.27 1.68 -11.14
C ASN A 63 10.89 1.58 -9.66
N ALA A 64 10.94 2.69 -8.92
CA ALA A 64 10.73 2.69 -7.50
C ALA A 64 9.29 2.30 -7.13
N THR A 65 9.18 1.50 -6.09
CA THR A 65 7.91 1.17 -5.43
C THR A 65 7.72 2.07 -4.23
N THR A 66 6.52 2.62 -4.06
CA THR A 66 6.15 3.37 -2.86
C THR A 66 5.13 2.58 -2.05
N ILE A 67 5.39 2.43 -0.75
CA ILE A 67 4.56 1.66 0.16
C ILE A 67 4.21 2.53 1.36
N SER A 68 2.93 2.59 1.69
CA SER A 68 2.42 3.29 2.87
C SER A 68 1.57 2.35 3.71
N ILE A 69 1.97 2.21 4.98
CA ILE A 69 1.34 1.28 5.94
C ILE A 69 0.99 2.07 7.20
N GLY A 70 -0.21 1.84 7.73
CA GLY A 70 -0.61 2.36 9.02
C GLY A 70 0.05 1.59 10.17
N VAL A 71 0.48 2.27 11.23
CA VAL A 71 0.93 1.69 12.51
C VAL A 71 0.23 2.38 13.68
N GLU A 72 0.35 1.81 14.88
CA GLU A 72 -0.20 2.44 16.10
C GLU A 72 0.32 3.88 16.25
N ASN A 73 -0.55 4.75 16.77
CA ASN A 73 -0.20 6.15 17.00
C ASN A 73 0.91 6.24 18.04
N ASP A 74 1.80 7.22 17.87
CA ASP A 74 2.89 7.49 18.82
C ASP A 74 3.80 6.27 19.08
N LEU A 75 3.84 5.30 18.15
CA LEU A 75 4.73 4.14 18.24
C LEU A 75 6.19 4.61 18.34
N PRO A 76 6.97 4.11 19.32
CA PRO A 76 8.38 4.41 19.46
C PRO A 76 9.17 4.24 18.15
N ASN A 77 10.08 5.17 17.87
CA ASN A 77 10.81 5.22 16.61
C ASN A 77 11.70 4.00 16.38
N ASP A 78 12.26 3.42 17.44
CA ASP A 78 13.07 2.21 17.40
C ASP A 78 12.25 0.98 16.95
N ILE A 79 11.03 0.81 17.50
CA ILE A 79 10.11 -0.25 17.07
C ILE A 79 9.68 -0.03 15.61
N ARG A 80 9.32 1.22 15.26
CA ARG A 80 8.94 1.57 13.89
C ARG A 80 10.07 1.30 12.90
N HIS A 81 11.30 1.67 13.25
CA HIS A 81 12.47 1.49 12.41
C HIS A 81 12.83 0.01 12.23
N ALA A 82 12.78 -0.79 13.31
CA ALA A 82 13.00 -2.24 13.22
C ALA A 82 12.02 -2.90 12.24
N PHE A 83 10.73 -2.60 12.37
CA PHE A 83 9.71 -3.06 11.43
C PHE A 83 10.01 -2.63 9.99
N MET A 84 10.30 -1.34 9.77
CA MET A 84 10.55 -0.80 8.43
C MET A 84 11.79 -1.41 7.77
N SER A 85 12.84 -1.71 8.55
CA SER A 85 14.05 -2.37 8.06
C SER A 85 13.74 -3.78 7.57
N GLU A 86 13.13 -4.61 8.42
CA GLU A 86 12.78 -6.00 8.06
C GLU A 86 11.78 -6.05 6.90
N PHE A 87 10.83 -5.11 6.85
CA PHE A 87 9.88 -5.02 5.76
C PHE A 87 10.59 -4.72 4.44
N SER A 88 11.53 -3.77 4.45
CA SER A 88 12.28 -3.38 3.26
C SER A 88 13.16 -4.52 2.75
N GLU A 89 13.83 -5.24 3.67
CA GLU A 89 14.61 -6.44 3.33
C GLU A 89 13.74 -7.55 2.73
N LEU A 90 12.58 -7.82 3.32
CA LEU A 90 11.62 -8.80 2.80
C LEU A 90 11.15 -8.40 1.40
N TRP A 91 10.85 -7.12 1.19
CA TRP A 91 10.41 -6.62 -0.11
C TRP A 91 11.50 -6.76 -1.17
N MET A 92 12.73 -6.32 -0.87
CA MET A 92 13.88 -6.43 -1.78
C MET A 92 14.19 -7.90 -2.09
N LYS A 93 14.10 -8.80 -1.11
CA LYS A 93 14.29 -10.24 -1.30
C LYS A 93 13.32 -10.82 -2.34
N TYR A 94 12.06 -10.41 -2.30
CA TYR A 94 11.02 -10.94 -3.20
C TYR A 94 11.04 -10.28 -4.58
N THR A 95 11.35 -8.99 -4.66
CA THR A 95 11.26 -8.20 -5.90
C THR A 95 12.58 -8.05 -6.63
N GLY A 96 13.71 -8.28 -5.96
CA GLY A 96 15.04 -8.02 -6.48
C GLY A 96 15.37 -6.54 -6.65
N CYS A 97 14.51 -5.62 -6.18
CA CYS A 97 14.79 -4.19 -6.26
C CYS A 97 15.92 -3.80 -5.31
N ASN A 98 16.61 -2.71 -5.62
CA ASN A 98 17.65 -2.17 -4.73
C ASN A 98 17.08 -1.16 -3.73
N LYS A 99 17.88 -0.79 -2.72
CA LYS A 99 17.48 0.14 -1.64
C LYS A 99 17.01 1.52 -2.11
N ASN A 100 17.39 1.96 -3.32
CA ASN A 100 16.97 3.24 -3.89
C ASN A 100 15.68 3.11 -4.72
N GLU A 101 15.13 1.90 -4.85
CA GLU A 101 13.90 1.59 -5.60
C GLU A 101 12.74 1.20 -4.67
N ILE A 102 12.86 1.46 -3.37
CA ILE A 102 11.79 1.29 -2.40
C ILE A 102 11.68 2.52 -1.51
N MET A 103 10.48 3.07 -1.44
CA MET A 103 10.12 4.12 -0.48
C MET A 103 9.03 3.59 0.43
N LEU A 104 9.41 3.24 1.66
CA LEU A 104 8.48 2.75 2.68
C LEU A 104 8.16 3.85 3.69
N THR A 105 6.88 4.00 3.99
CA THR A 105 6.40 4.87 5.08
C THR A 105 5.52 4.06 6.03
N ALA A 106 5.84 4.15 7.32
CA ALA A 106 4.97 3.66 8.40
C ALA A 106 4.39 4.89 9.11
N MET A 107 3.11 5.16 8.87
CA MET A 107 2.41 6.34 9.37
C MET A 107 1.40 5.96 10.46
N ASP A 108 1.18 6.86 11.40
CA ASP A 108 0.19 6.68 12.45
C ASP A 108 -1.20 6.46 11.85
N PHE A 109 -1.99 5.58 12.46
CA PHE A 109 -3.36 5.31 12.00
C PHE A 109 -4.18 6.59 11.87
N GLN A 110 -4.03 7.54 12.80
CA GLN A 110 -4.71 8.82 12.74
C GLN A 110 -4.27 9.65 11.53
N ALA A 111 -2.96 9.78 11.31
CA ALA A 111 -2.42 10.52 10.18
C ALA A 111 -2.84 9.90 8.83
N GLN A 112 -2.90 8.57 8.73
CA GLN A 112 -3.38 7.87 7.55
C GLN A 112 -4.86 8.18 7.28
N GLN A 113 -5.70 8.15 8.31
CA GLN A 113 -7.13 8.48 8.18
C GLN A 113 -7.34 9.93 7.76
N ASP A 114 -6.57 10.86 8.33
CA ASP A 114 -6.71 12.28 8.01
C ASP A 114 -6.23 12.58 6.60
N LEU A 115 -5.16 11.93 6.12
CA LEU A 115 -4.74 11.99 4.73
C LEU A 115 -5.86 11.49 3.79
N LEU A 116 -6.50 10.36 4.11
CA LEU A 116 -7.62 9.83 3.33
C LEU A 116 -8.79 10.82 3.31
N LYS A 117 -9.17 11.40 4.46
CA LYS A 117 -10.24 12.42 4.52
C LYS A 117 -9.88 13.63 3.66
N LEU A 118 -8.65 14.13 3.75
CA LEU A 118 -8.18 15.26 2.94
C LEU A 118 -8.27 14.97 1.45
N THR A 119 -7.94 13.76 0.99
CA THR A 119 -8.10 13.41 -0.44
C THR A 119 -9.56 13.45 -0.89
N GLN A 120 -10.51 13.08 -0.02
CA GLN A 120 -11.95 13.16 -0.32
C GLN A 120 -12.49 14.60 -0.33
N THR A 121 -11.89 15.52 0.43
CA THR A 121 -12.32 16.93 0.41
C THR A 121 -12.16 17.59 -0.94
N ARG A 122 -11.21 17.12 -1.76
CA ARG A 122 -10.98 17.57 -3.15
C ARG A 122 -12.13 17.21 -4.10
N ILE A 123 -12.99 16.28 -3.70
CA ILE A 123 -14.20 15.91 -4.46
C ILE A 123 -15.36 16.76 -3.95
N ARG A 124 -16.07 17.38 -4.89
CA ARG A 124 -17.30 18.15 -4.62
C ARG A 124 -18.27 17.32 -3.78
N SER A 125 -18.79 17.87 -2.68
CA SER A 125 -19.54 17.12 -1.65
C SER A 125 -20.67 16.26 -2.22
N SER A 126 -21.43 16.78 -3.18
CA SER A 126 -22.53 16.06 -3.86
C SER A 126 -22.09 14.88 -4.72
N ARG A 127 -20.83 14.86 -5.18
CA ARG A 127 -20.26 13.79 -6.03
C ARG A 127 -19.43 12.77 -5.24
N ARG A 128 -19.15 13.02 -3.96
CA ARG A 128 -18.43 12.08 -3.09
C ARG A 128 -19.02 10.68 -3.06
N PRO A 129 -20.34 10.46 -2.83
CA PRO A 129 -20.88 9.10 -2.75
C PRO A 129 -20.72 8.34 -4.07
N LEU A 130 -20.93 9.02 -5.21
CA LEU A 130 -20.74 8.43 -6.52
C LEU A 130 -19.27 8.06 -6.76
N ALA A 131 -18.33 8.94 -6.43
CA ALA A 131 -16.90 8.67 -6.57
C ALA A 131 -16.44 7.50 -5.70
N THR A 132 -16.91 7.44 -4.44
CA THR A 132 -16.65 6.33 -3.53
C THR A 132 -17.22 5.01 -4.09
N LEU A 133 -18.45 5.03 -4.60
CA LEU A 133 -19.07 3.84 -5.19
C LEU A 133 -18.29 3.35 -6.43
N GLN A 134 -17.85 4.27 -7.29
CA GLN A 134 -17.01 3.93 -8.44
C GLN A 134 -15.67 3.30 -8.02
N MET A 135 -15.03 3.84 -6.99
CA MET A 135 -13.78 3.28 -6.45
C MET A 135 -14.01 1.88 -5.87
N ILE A 136 -15.05 1.69 -5.05
CA ILE A 136 -15.42 0.38 -4.51
C ILE A 136 -15.71 -0.61 -5.65
N GLY A 137 -16.47 -0.19 -6.67
CA GLY A 137 -16.79 -1.00 -7.83
C GLY A 137 -15.54 -1.44 -8.61
N ARG A 138 -14.56 -0.54 -8.80
CA ARG A 138 -13.28 -0.86 -9.45
C ARG A 138 -12.46 -1.85 -8.64
N LEU A 139 -12.36 -1.65 -7.32
CA LEU A 139 -11.66 -2.55 -6.40
C LEU A 139 -12.33 -3.93 -6.32
N ALA A 140 -13.66 -3.98 -6.28
CA ALA A 140 -14.40 -5.23 -6.31
C ALA A 140 -14.20 -5.98 -7.64
N LYS A 141 -14.30 -5.26 -8.76
CA LYS A 141 -14.02 -5.79 -10.10
C LYS A 141 -12.61 -6.36 -10.17
N SER A 142 -11.60 -5.61 -9.73
CA SER A 142 -10.22 -6.09 -9.74
C SER A 142 -10.08 -7.34 -8.86
N LYS A 143 -10.69 -7.38 -7.68
CA LYS A 143 -10.61 -8.54 -6.80
C LYS A 143 -11.16 -9.80 -7.47
N ILE A 144 -12.20 -9.67 -8.28
CA ILE A 144 -12.79 -10.78 -9.04
C ILE A 144 -11.86 -11.22 -10.18
N PHE A 145 -11.36 -10.28 -10.99
CA PHE A 145 -10.59 -10.59 -12.20
C PHE A 145 -9.11 -10.90 -11.94
N SER A 146 -8.45 -10.15 -11.05
CA SER A 146 -7.01 -10.24 -10.77
C SER A 146 -6.68 -10.89 -9.42
N ARG A 147 -7.70 -11.29 -8.64
CA ARG A 147 -7.60 -11.84 -7.27
C ARG A 147 -7.00 -10.88 -6.23
N HIS A 148 -6.76 -9.62 -6.58
CA HIS A 148 -6.21 -8.57 -5.71
C HIS A 148 -7.00 -7.27 -5.84
N PHE A 149 -6.94 -6.44 -4.80
CA PHE A 149 -7.46 -5.09 -4.87
C PHE A 149 -6.44 -4.23 -5.62
N SER A 150 -6.77 -3.84 -6.84
CA SER A 150 -5.89 -3.06 -7.71
C SER A 150 -6.66 -1.94 -8.42
N THR A 151 -6.01 -0.80 -8.59
CA THR A 151 -6.53 0.32 -9.39
C THR A 151 -5.41 0.94 -10.22
N SER A 152 -5.75 1.63 -11.31
CA SER A 152 -4.82 2.48 -12.07
C SER A 152 -4.85 3.90 -11.51
N ILE A 153 -3.74 4.63 -11.61
CA ILE A 153 -3.67 6.06 -11.26
C ILE A 153 -4.35 6.96 -12.29
N ASN A 154 -4.39 6.56 -13.57
CA ASN A 154 -5.15 7.26 -14.60
C ASN A 154 -6.63 6.83 -14.51
N PHE A 155 -7.51 7.82 -14.39
CA PHE A 155 -8.95 7.67 -14.19
C PHE A 155 -9.77 7.75 -15.45
#